data_AF-A0A8J5MAL5-F1
#
_entry.id   AF-A0A8J5MAL5-F1
#
_cell.length_a   1.000
_cell.length_b   1.000
_cell.length_c   1.000
_cell.angle_alpha   90.00
_cell.angle_beta   90.00
_cell.angle_gamma   90.00
#
_symmetry.space_group_name_H-M   'P 1'
#
loop_
_entity.id
_entity.type
_entity.pdbx_description
1 polymer ?
#
loop_
_entity_poly.entity_id
_entity_poly.type
_entity_poly.pdbx_seq_one_letter_code
_entity_poly.pdbx_strand_id
1 'polypeptide(L)'
;MGWLCCFRGSSSKFAGSSCDAGKGKSSQGRSKITYGFSLVKGKTNHPMEDYHVAKFIHMRGQELGLFAIFDGHLGNNVPAYLQKHLFSNILKEEEFWTNPDVAISKAYEKTDKAILSHSPDLGRGGSTAVTAILINGTKLCIANIGDSRAVIAKGPQVIQLSVDHDPNTERGSIENRGGFVSNMPGPFNSSTLCSMF
;
A
#
# COMPACT_ATOMS: atom_id res chain seq x y z
N MET A 1 35.54 -5.94 19.43
CA MET A 1 34.56 -5.76 20.53
C MET A 1 33.66 -4.59 20.15
N GLY A 2 32.35 -4.64 19.99
CA GLY A 2 31.35 -5.63 20.38
C GLY A 2 30.14 -4.87 20.94
N TRP A 3 29.23 -4.38 20.10
CA TRP A 3 27.86 -4.05 20.50
C TRP A 3 26.92 -4.04 19.30
N LEU A 4 26.42 -5.23 18.96
CA LEU A 4 25.16 -5.39 18.25
C LEU A 4 24.04 -5.25 19.30
N CYS A 5 23.23 -4.20 19.21
CA CYS A 5 21.93 -4.15 19.86
C CYS A 5 20.94 -4.96 19.01
N CYS A 6 20.78 -6.24 19.34
CA CYS A 6 19.71 -7.07 18.80
C CYS A 6 18.36 -6.59 19.34
N PHE A 7 17.58 -5.85 18.54
CA PHE A 7 16.15 -5.73 18.78
C PHE A 7 15.51 -7.10 18.46
N ARG A 8 15.29 -7.91 19.49
CA ARG A 8 14.42 -9.08 19.43
C ARG A 8 12.99 -8.59 19.19
N GLY A 9 12.50 -8.71 17.96
CA GLY A 9 11.07 -8.75 17.70
C GLY A 9 10.51 -10.01 18.37
N SER A 10 9.70 -9.85 19.41
CA SER A 10 8.96 -10.98 19.98
C SER A 10 7.87 -11.40 19.00
N SER A 11 8.02 -12.59 18.43
CA SER A 11 6.91 -13.31 17.79
C SER A 11 6.06 -13.94 18.89
N SER A 12 4.85 -13.44 19.13
CA SER A 12 3.85 -14.13 19.93
C SER A 12 3.03 -15.06 19.04
N LYS A 13 3.10 -16.37 19.32
CA LYS A 13 2.05 -17.33 18.95
C LYS A 13 1.14 -17.52 20.17
N PHE A 14 -0.17 -17.33 20.00
CA PHE A 14 -1.26 -18.27 20.29
C PHE A 14 -2.62 -17.58 20.50
N ALA A 15 -3.61 -18.06 19.73
CA ALA A 15 -5.06 -18.14 19.94
C ALA A 15 -5.88 -16.91 20.41
N GLY A 16 -6.80 -16.47 19.52
CA GLY A 16 -8.03 -15.76 19.87
C GLY A 16 -8.04 -14.26 19.54
N SER A 17 -8.82 -13.88 18.52
CA SER A 17 -8.99 -12.54 17.95
C SER A 17 -7.84 -12.07 17.05
N SER A 18 -7.98 -12.25 15.73
CA SER A 18 -6.95 -11.91 14.71
C SER A 18 -6.91 -10.41 14.40
N CYS A 19 -6.81 -9.58 15.44
CA CYS A 19 -6.59 -8.15 15.29
C CYS A 19 -5.07 -7.86 15.39
N ASP A 20 -4.48 -7.31 14.34
CA ASP A 20 -3.12 -6.78 14.36
C ASP A 20 -3.20 -5.26 14.49
N ALA A 21 -2.68 -4.70 15.58
CA ALA A 21 -2.75 -3.27 15.85
C ALA A 21 -1.43 -2.77 16.40
N GLY A 22 -1.08 -1.54 16.04
CA GLY A 22 0.18 -0.95 16.44
C GLY A 22 0.16 0.57 16.37
N LYS A 23 1.20 1.17 16.94
CA LYS A 23 1.40 2.61 16.95
C LYS A 23 2.87 2.94 16.99
N GLY A 24 3.21 4.13 16.51
CA GLY A 24 4.56 4.65 16.59
C GLY A 24 4.59 6.16 16.56
N LYS A 25 5.79 6.70 16.70
CA LYS A 25 6.03 8.13 16.71
C LYS A 25 7.40 8.45 16.14
N SER A 26 7.51 9.62 15.56
CA SER A 26 8.75 10.31 15.25
C SER A 26 8.77 11.64 16.00
N SER A 27 9.97 12.08 16.34
CA SER A 27 10.22 13.44 16.82
C SER A 27 11.49 13.95 16.15
N GLN A 28 11.32 14.77 15.11
CA GLN A 28 12.43 15.47 14.45
C GLN A 28 12.12 16.97 14.42
N GLY A 29 13.00 17.78 15.02
CA GLY A 29 12.81 19.22 15.15
C GLY A 29 11.57 19.60 16.00
N ARG A 30 10.74 20.52 15.48
CA ARG A 30 9.52 21.01 16.17
C ARG A 30 8.27 20.15 15.92
N SER A 31 8.32 19.19 15.01
CA SER A 31 7.16 18.41 14.59
C SER A 31 7.19 17.03 15.25
N LYS A 32 6.22 16.75 16.11
CA LYS A 32 5.98 15.42 16.67
C LYS A 32 4.89 14.74 15.86
N ILE A 33 5.24 13.67 15.16
CA ILE A 33 4.31 12.92 14.32
C ILE A 33 4.07 11.56 14.95
N THR A 34 2.81 11.15 15.02
CA THR A 34 2.42 9.85 15.54
C THR A 34 1.60 9.11 14.49
N TYR A 35 1.71 7.79 14.46
CA TYR A 35 0.85 6.95 13.66
C TYR A 35 0.25 5.83 14.51
N GLY A 36 -0.88 5.31 14.05
CA GLY A 36 -1.52 4.11 14.56
C GLY A 36 -2.12 3.33 13.40
N PHE A 37 -2.26 2.02 13.57
CA PHE A 37 -2.93 1.15 12.62
C PHE A 37 -3.67 0.04 13.37
N SER A 38 -4.71 -0.48 12.74
CA SER A 38 -5.44 -1.67 13.20
C SER A 38 -5.91 -2.42 11.96
N LEU A 39 -5.78 -3.73 12.03
CA LEU A 39 -6.11 -4.67 10.98
C LEU A 39 -6.99 -5.75 11.58
N VAL A 40 -8.14 -6.02 10.99
CA VAL A 40 -9.11 -6.97 11.51
C VAL A 40 -9.59 -7.83 10.37
N LYS A 41 -9.44 -9.16 10.53
CA LYS A 41 -9.98 -10.10 9.56
C LYS A 41 -11.51 -10.01 9.51
N GLY A 42 -12.04 -9.92 8.29
CA GLY A 42 -13.48 -9.99 8.04
C GLY A 42 -14.12 -11.34 8.39
N LYS A 43 -15.43 -11.43 8.17
CA LYS A 43 -16.24 -12.63 8.47
C LYS A 43 -16.13 -13.73 7.41
N THR A 44 -15.47 -13.45 6.30
CA THR A 44 -15.30 -14.38 5.18
C THR A 44 -14.32 -15.49 5.53
N ASN A 45 -14.54 -16.68 4.95
CA ASN A 45 -13.76 -17.87 5.25
C ASN A 45 -12.48 -18.00 4.40
N HIS A 46 -11.88 -16.88 3.99
CA HIS A 46 -10.56 -16.84 3.35
C HIS A 46 -9.50 -16.33 4.35
N PRO A 47 -8.19 -16.51 4.11
CA PRO A 47 -7.13 -15.92 4.93
C PRO A 47 -7.20 -14.38 4.98
N MET A 48 -6.46 -13.74 5.89
CA MET A 48 -6.24 -12.29 5.81
C MET A 48 -5.45 -11.99 4.53
N GLU A 49 -6.01 -11.17 3.64
CA GLU A 49 -5.38 -10.78 2.37
C GLU A 49 -4.85 -9.34 2.42
N ASP A 50 -5.32 -8.50 3.36
CA ASP A 50 -4.80 -7.15 3.53
C ASP A 50 -3.47 -7.12 4.28
N TYR A 51 -2.58 -6.25 3.81
CA TYR A 51 -1.29 -5.95 4.44
C TYR A 51 -1.12 -4.44 4.58
N HIS A 52 -0.22 -4.03 5.47
CA HIS A 52 0.09 -2.62 5.65
C HIS A 52 1.58 -2.41 5.89
N VAL A 53 2.02 -1.17 5.74
CA VAL A 53 3.31 -0.70 6.26
C VAL A 53 3.02 0.55 7.08
N ALA A 54 3.62 0.67 8.25
CA ALA A 54 3.57 1.88 9.04
C ALA A 54 4.86 2.01 9.87
N LYS A 55 5.81 2.82 9.41
CA LYS A 55 7.10 2.99 10.10
C LYS A 55 7.78 4.31 9.75
N PHE A 56 8.67 4.75 10.63
CA PHE A 56 9.64 5.80 10.33
C PHE A 56 11.01 5.19 10.07
N ILE A 57 11.73 5.75 9.11
CA ILE A 57 13.14 5.44 8.85
C ILE A 57 13.94 6.73 8.70
N HIS A 58 15.26 6.65 8.86
CA HIS A 58 16.18 7.74 8.54
C HIS A 58 17.08 7.32 7.38
N MET A 59 17.14 8.15 6.32
CA MET A 59 17.94 7.88 5.13
C MET A 59 18.48 9.19 4.56
N ARG A 60 19.79 9.23 4.25
CA ARG A 60 20.49 10.43 3.75
C ARG A 60 20.26 11.69 4.60
N GLY A 61 20.21 11.53 5.92
CA GLY A 61 19.97 12.63 6.86
C GLY A 61 18.51 13.16 6.87
N GLN A 62 17.61 12.53 6.11
CA GLN A 62 16.19 12.85 6.10
C GLN A 62 15.39 11.78 6.84
N GLU A 63 14.35 12.20 7.54
CA GLU A 63 13.37 11.28 8.11
C GLU A 63 12.26 11.02 7.10
N LEU A 64 11.89 9.75 6.98
CA LEU A 64 10.81 9.30 6.10
C LEU A 64 9.79 8.52 6.93
N GLY A 65 8.54 8.99 6.92
CA GLY A 65 7.37 8.20 7.33
C GLY A 65 6.86 7.42 6.14
N LEU A 66 6.85 6.09 6.24
CA LEU A 66 6.40 5.17 5.19
C LEU A 66 5.12 4.49 5.64
N PHE A 67 4.05 4.73 4.89
CA PHE A 67 2.72 4.19 5.19
C PHE A 67 2.10 3.60 3.95
N ALA A 68 1.51 2.41 4.05
CA ALA A 68 0.79 1.81 2.94
C ALA A 68 -0.30 0.87 3.42
N ILE A 69 -1.32 0.72 2.58
CA ILE A 69 -2.34 -0.33 2.67
C ILE A 69 -2.34 -1.07 1.34
N PHE A 70 -2.40 -2.39 1.42
CA PHE A 70 -2.46 -3.32 0.30
C PHE A 70 -3.67 -4.22 0.53
N ASP A 71 -4.70 -4.10 -0.30
CA ASP A 71 -5.90 -4.95 -0.25
C ASP A 71 -5.74 -6.07 -1.29
N GLY A 72 -5.41 -7.27 -0.81
CA GLY A 72 -5.19 -8.44 -1.65
C GLY A 72 -6.48 -9.09 -2.11
N HIS A 73 -6.46 -9.67 -3.31
CA HIS A 73 -7.57 -10.47 -3.82
C HIS A 73 -7.07 -11.73 -4.52
N LEU A 74 -7.76 -12.85 -4.28
CA LEU A 74 -7.41 -14.18 -4.81
C LEU A 74 -6.04 -14.67 -4.34
N GLY A 75 -5.67 -14.34 -3.09
CA GLY A 75 -4.41 -14.74 -2.46
C GLY A 75 -3.73 -13.60 -1.70
N ASN A 76 -2.83 -13.98 -0.79
CA ASN A 76 -2.11 -13.04 0.07
C ASN A 76 -0.62 -12.88 -0.28
N ASN A 77 -0.17 -13.50 -1.37
CA ASN A 77 1.23 -13.48 -1.79
C ASN A 77 1.65 -12.13 -2.40
N VAL A 78 0.81 -11.57 -3.29
CA VAL A 78 1.06 -10.26 -3.92
C VAL A 78 1.12 -9.13 -2.88
N PRO A 79 0.12 -8.95 -1.98
CA PRO A 79 0.21 -7.91 -0.95
C PRO A 79 1.38 -8.14 0.02
N ALA A 80 1.73 -9.38 0.34
CA ALA A 80 2.92 -9.70 1.12
C ALA A 80 4.23 -9.33 0.39
N TYR A 81 4.28 -9.49 -0.94
CA TYR A 81 5.40 -9.06 -1.77
C TYR A 81 5.51 -7.52 -1.79
N LEU A 82 4.39 -6.82 -1.99
CA LEU A 82 4.34 -5.35 -1.94
C LEU A 82 4.85 -4.81 -0.61
N GLN A 83 4.39 -5.38 0.51
CA GLN A 83 4.83 -5.00 1.85
C GLN A 83 6.35 -5.06 2.03
N LYS A 84 7.00 -6.06 1.43
CA LYS A 84 8.45 -6.28 1.55
C LYS A 84 9.26 -5.44 0.57
N HIS A 85 8.77 -5.25 -0.64
CA HIS A 85 9.60 -4.78 -1.76
C HIS A 85 9.28 -3.36 -2.23
N LEU A 86 8.02 -2.90 -2.18
CA LEU A 86 7.60 -1.67 -2.84
C LEU A 86 8.37 -0.44 -2.34
N PHE A 87 8.41 -0.22 -1.01
CA PHE A 87 9.19 0.89 -0.45
C PHE A 87 10.69 0.76 -0.70
N SER A 88 11.23 -0.46 -0.66
CA SER A 88 12.65 -0.63 -0.97
C SER A 88 12.95 -0.25 -2.42
N ASN A 89 12.04 -0.51 -3.35
CA ASN A 89 12.21 -0.14 -4.75
C ASN A 89 12.11 1.38 -4.91
N ILE A 90 11.10 2.02 -4.32
CA ILE A 90 10.92 3.49 -4.34
C ILE A 90 12.18 4.21 -3.84
N LEU A 91 12.71 3.80 -2.69
CA LEU A 91 13.86 4.46 -2.06
C LEU A 91 15.20 4.21 -2.78
N LYS A 92 15.24 3.23 -3.69
CA LYS A 92 16.42 2.93 -4.52
C LYS A 92 16.42 3.69 -5.85
N GLU A 93 15.29 4.25 -6.27
CA GLU A 93 15.24 5.06 -7.48
C GLU A 93 16.06 6.35 -7.30
N GLU A 94 16.87 6.67 -8.31
CA GLU A 94 17.84 7.78 -8.24
C GLU A 94 17.14 9.12 -8.06
N GLU A 95 16.00 9.30 -8.74
CA GLU A 95 15.23 10.54 -8.71
C GLU A 95 14.36 10.69 -7.45
N PHE A 96 14.35 9.75 -6.50
CA PHE A 96 13.46 9.85 -5.34
C PHE A 96 13.62 11.16 -4.57
N TRP A 97 14.86 11.68 -4.48
CA TRP A 97 15.17 12.90 -3.73
C TRP A 97 14.95 14.20 -4.52
N THR A 98 14.92 14.11 -5.85
CA THR A 98 14.79 15.28 -6.75
C THR A 98 13.38 15.37 -7.34
N ASN A 99 12.84 14.25 -7.77
CA ASN A 99 11.52 14.08 -8.37
C ASN A 99 10.84 12.79 -7.84
N PRO A 100 10.29 12.83 -6.61
CA PRO A 100 9.71 11.65 -5.98
C PRO A 100 8.52 11.09 -6.76
N ASP A 101 7.76 11.91 -7.49
CA ASP A 101 6.58 11.44 -8.23
C ASP A 101 7.00 10.51 -9.39
N VAL A 102 8.06 10.88 -10.13
CA VAL A 102 8.65 10.03 -11.18
C VAL A 102 9.26 8.76 -10.58
N ALA A 103 9.99 8.89 -9.48
CA ALA A 103 10.60 7.75 -8.80
C ALA A 103 9.56 6.75 -8.29
N ILE A 104 8.47 7.24 -7.68
CA ILE A 104 7.37 6.40 -7.20
C ILE A 104 6.73 5.67 -8.38
N SER A 105 6.41 6.38 -9.47
CA SER A 105 5.82 5.77 -10.67
C SER A 105 6.70 4.66 -11.25
N LYS A 106 8.00 4.93 -11.45
CA LYS A 106 8.97 3.92 -11.93
C LYS A 106 9.07 2.71 -11.00
N ALA A 107 9.09 2.94 -9.69
CA ALA A 107 9.18 1.87 -8.71
C ALA A 107 7.92 1.00 -8.66
N TYR A 108 6.74 1.59 -8.84
CA TYR A 108 5.49 0.84 -8.98
C TYR A 108 5.54 -0.05 -10.23
N GLU A 109 5.88 0.51 -11.39
CA GLU A 109 5.99 -0.25 -12.65
C GLU A 109 7.03 -1.38 -12.54
N LYS A 110 8.19 -1.11 -11.95
CA LYS A 110 9.25 -2.11 -11.73
C LYS A 110 8.79 -3.22 -10.77
N THR A 111 8.05 -2.87 -9.73
CA THR A 111 7.52 -3.85 -8.77
C THR A 111 6.46 -4.72 -9.43
N ASP A 112 5.58 -4.13 -10.23
CA ASP A 112 4.55 -4.84 -10.99
C ASP A 112 5.16 -5.83 -12.00
N LYS A 113 6.15 -5.40 -12.80
CA LYS A 113 6.92 -6.30 -13.69
C LYS A 113 7.59 -7.45 -12.93
N ALA A 114 8.07 -7.20 -11.71
CA ALA A 114 8.64 -8.26 -10.88
C ALA A 114 7.57 -9.24 -10.40
N ILE A 115 6.38 -8.77 -10.02
CA ILE A 115 5.24 -9.63 -9.65
C ILE A 115 4.82 -10.50 -10.84
N LEU A 116 4.67 -9.91 -12.02
CA LEU A 116 4.30 -10.62 -13.24
C LEU A 116 5.33 -11.69 -13.65
N SER A 117 6.63 -11.38 -13.51
CA SER A 117 7.70 -12.36 -13.82
C SER A 117 7.80 -13.50 -12.81
N HIS A 118 7.31 -13.33 -11.58
CA HIS A 118 7.22 -14.37 -10.53
C HIS A 118 5.80 -14.93 -10.37
N SER A 119 4.90 -14.70 -11.34
CA SER A 119 3.50 -15.13 -11.24
C SER A 119 3.29 -16.63 -10.93
N PRO A 120 4.13 -17.58 -11.41
CA PRO A 120 4.00 -18.99 -11.02
C PRO A 120 4.12 -19.22 -9.51
N ASP A 121 4.95 -18.43 -8.82
CA ASP A 121 5.23 -18.57 -7.39
C ASP A 121 4.28 -17.72 -6.54
N LEU A 122 3.85 -16.56 -7.04
CA LEU A 122 2.96 -15.64 -6.34
C LEU A 122 1.48 -15.99 -6.53
N GLY A 123 1.13 -16.73 -7.58
CA GLY A 123 -0.25 -17.07 -7.92
C GLY A 123 -0.91 -16.05 -8.86
N ARG A 124 -2.21 -16.23 -9.08
CA ARG A 124 -3.02 -15.45 -10.03
C ARG A 124 -3.74 -14.25 -9.40
N GLY A 125 -3.53 -14.02 -8.11
CA GLY A 125 -4.13 -12.91 -7.39
C GLY A 125 -3.46 -11.58 -7.67
N GLY A 126 -4.00 -10.55 -7.05
CA GLY A 126 -3.50 -9.19 -7.16
C GLY A 126 -3.66 -8.45 -5.83
N SER A 127 -3.36 -7.16 -5.86
CA SER A 127 -3.54 -6.29 -4.70
C SER A 127 -3.75 -4.86 -5.16
N THR A 128 -4.54 -4.10 -4.40
CA THR A 128 -4.44 -2.64 -4.43
C THR A 128 -3.11 -2.19 -3.81
N ALA A 129 -2.75 -0.93 -4.03
CA ALA A 129 -1.69 -0.28 -3.29
C ALA A 129 -1.97 1.21 -3.15
N VAL A 130 -2.19 1.66 -1.91
CA VAL A 130 -2.17 3.09 -1.57
C VAL A 130 -0.99 3.35 -0.65
N THR A 131 -0.06 4.21 -1.07
CA THR A 131 1.14 4.58 -0.31
C THR A 131 1.16 6.05 0.03
N ALA A 132 1.64 6.37 1.24
CA ALA A 132 1.92 7.71 1.70
C ALA A 132 3.37 7.78 2.22
N ILE A 133 4.15 8.72 1.67
CA ILE A 133 5.54 8.98 2.06
C ILE A 133 5.64 10.40 2.62
N LEU A 134 5.96 10.51 3.89
CA LEU A 134 6.14 11.77 4.58
C LEU A 134 7.63 12.08 4.76
N ILE A 135 8.13 13.09 4.07
CA ILE A 135 9.54 13.51 4.09
C ILE A 135 9.71 14.67 5.07
N ASN A 136 10.56 14.48 6.08
CA ASN A 136 10.89 15.43 7.16
C ASN A 136 9.66 16.07 7.82
N GLY A 137 8.54 15.35 7.84
CA GLY A 137 7.28 15.84 8.40
C GLY A 137 6.61 16.98 7.65
N THR A 138 7.06 17.34 6.45
CA THR A 138 6.57 18.53 5.72
C THR A 138 6.07 18.24 4.32
N LYS A 139 6.66 17.28 3.60
CA LYS A 139 6.24 16.90 2.24
C LYS A 139 5.60 15.53 2.26
N LEU A 140 4.34 15.45 1.84
CA LEU A 140 3.58 14.21 1.75
C LEU A 140 3.38 13.84 0.27
N CYS A 141 3.89 12.67 -0.13
CA CYS A 141 3.67 12.09 -1.46
C CYS A 141 2.66 10.94 -1.34
N ILE A 142 1.62 10.94 -2.16
CA ILE A 142 0.59 9.90 -2.23
C ILE A 142 0.63 9.24 -3.60
N ALA A 143 0.53 7.92 -3.63
CA ALA A 143 0.29 7.15 -4.86
C ALA A 143 -0.77 6.08 -4.60
N ASN A 144 -1.62 5.83 -5.59
CA ASN A 144 -2.72 4.88 -5.50
C ASN A 144 -2.82 4.05 -6.79
N ILE A 145 -3.04 2.75 -6.62
CA ILE A 145 -3.49 1.82 -7.65
C ILE A 145 -4.61 0.97 -7.04
N GLY A 146 -5.82 1.09 -7.60
CA GLY A 146 -7.01 0.37 -7.14
C GLY A 146 -8.01 1.28 -6.41
N ASP A 147 -8.90 0.65 -5.68
CA ASP A 147 -10.05 1.27 -4.99
C ASP A 147 -9.81 1.52 -3.50
N SER A 148 -8.58 1.27 -3.01
CA SER A 148 -8.14 1.78 -1.71
C SER A 148 -7.99 3.31 -1.73
N ARG A 149 -8.08 3.95 -0.55
CA ARG A 149 -8.21 5.40 -0.47
C ARG A 149 -7.34 6.05 0.60
N ALA A 150 -6.68 7.14 0.22
CA ALA A 150 -6.02 8.07 1.13
C ALA A 150 -6.87 9.33 1.33
N VAL A 151 -7.05 9.74 2.58
CA VAL A 151 -7.73 10.97 2.97
C VAL A 151 -6.89 11.74 3.99
N ILE A 152 -7.03 13.06 4.02
CA ILE A 152 -6.46 13.93 5.06
C ILE A 152 -7.55 14.75 5.73
N ALA A 153 -7.48 14.85 7.05
CA ALA A 153 -8.36 15.72 7.83
C ALA A 153 -7.59 16.94 8.32
N LYS A 154 -8.17 18.14 8.12
CA LYS A 154 -7.63 19.41 8.62
C LYS A 154 -8.76 20.21 9.27
N GLY A 155 -8.77 20.22 10.61
CA GLY A 155 -9.88 20.79 11.36
C GLY A 155 -11.19 20.05 11.03
N PRO A 156 -12.27 20.75 10.63
CA PRO A 156 -13.54 20.10 10.28
C PRO A 156 -13.58 19.53 8.85
N GLN A 157 -12.54 19.76 8.03
CA GLN A 157 -12.54 19.37 6.62
C GLN A 157 -11.84 18.02 6.42
N VAL A 158 -12.44 17.15 5.63
CA VAL A 158 -11.84 15.90 5.14
C VAL A 158 -11.68 16.00 3.63
N ILE A 159 -10.46 15.81 3.16
CA ILE A 159 -10.09 15.93 1.75
C ILE A 159 -9.55 14.58 1.29
N GLN A 160 -10.11 14.05 0.21
CA GLN A 160 -9.59 12.85 -0.44
C GLN A 160 -8.32 13.19 -1.22
N LEU A 161 -7.24 12.45 -0.98
CA LEU A 161 -5.92 12.68 -1.58
C LEU A 161 -5.63 11.76 -2.78
N SER A 162 -6.27 10.60 -2.85
CA SER A 162 -6.17 9.67 -3.98
C SER A 162 -7.43 9.70 -4.84
N VAL A 163 -7.36 9.20 -6.07
CA VAL A 163 -8.55 8.90 -6.88
C VAL A 163 -8.70 7.38 -6.89
N ASP A 164 -9.87 6.88 -6.51
CA ASP A 164 -10.18 5.45 -6.56
C ASP A 164 -10.33 5.03 -8.01
N HIS A 165 -9.72 3.91 -8.38
CA HIS A 165 -9.87 3.36 -9.72
C HIS A 165 -11.14 2.53 -9.77
N ASP A 166 -12.11 2.99 -10.56
CA ASP A 166 -13.38 2.31 -10.80
C ASP A 166 -13.50 1.95 -12.29
N PRO A 167 -13.79 0.69 -12.64
CA PRO A 167 -13.81 0.28 -14.04
C PRO A 167 -14.88 0.98 -14.89
N ASN A 168 -15.98 1.52 -14.33
CA ASN A 168 -16.94 2.29 -15.11
C ASN A 168 -16.36 3.65 -15.51
N THR A 169 -15.66 4.31 -14.60
CA THR A 169 -14.97 5.58 -14.90
C THR A 169 -13.80 5.39 -15.86
N GLU A 170 -13.11 4.25 -15.77
CA GLU A 170 -11.94 3.93 -16.59
C GLU A 170 -12.27 3.15 -17.87
N ARG A 171 -13.57 2.90 -18.14
CA ARG A 171 -14.06 2.04 -19.23
C ARG A 171 -13.39 2.33 -20.56
N GLY A 172 -13.30 3.61 -20.95
CA GLY A 172 -12.69 3.99 -22.21
C GLY A 172 -11.22 3.55 -22.33
N SER A 173 -10.44 3.66 -21.25
CA SER A 173 -9.05 3.19 -21.25
C SER A 173 -8.95 1.67 -21.30
N ILE A 174 -9.83 0.98 -20.59
CA ILE A 174 -9.90 -0.50 -20.56
C ILE A 174 -10.24 -1.05 -21.95
N GLU A 175 -11.31 -0.54 -22.57
CA GLU A 175 -11.79 -1.00 -23.87
C GLU A 175 -10.81 -0.66 -25.00
N ASN A 176 -10.15 0.51 -24.94
CA ASN A 176 -9.11 0.89 -25.90
C ASN A 176 -7.87 -0.02 -25.86
N ARG A 177 -7.64 -0.73 -24.75
CA ARG A 177 -6.56 -1.72 -24.61
C ARG A 177 -7.04 -3.15 -24.92
N GLY A 178 -8.23 -3.29 -25.51
CA GLY A 178 -8.82 -4.57 -25.88
C GLY A 178 -9.56 -5.28 -24.74
N GLY A 179 -9.64 -4.67 -23.55
CA GLY A 179 -10.41 -5.17 -22.42
C GLY A 179 -11.91 -4.96 -22.57
N PHE A 180 -12.67 -5.31 -21.53
CA PHE A 180 -14.11 -5.05 -21.46
C PHE A 180 -14.54 -4.71 -20.04
N VAL A 181 -15.65 -3.99 -19.90
CA VAL A 181 -16.30 -3.67 -18.63
C VAL A 181 -17.74 -4.18 -18.66
N SER A 182 -18.10 -5.04 -17.72
CA SER A 182 -19.45 -5.59 -17.61
C SER A 182 -20.04 -5.34 -16.23
N ASN A 183 -21.29 -4.89 -16.20
CA ASN A 183 -22.06 -4.70 -14.98
C ASN A 183 -22.92 -5.95 -14.76
N MET A 184 -22.53 -6.77 -13.79
CA MET A 184 -23.33 -7.93 -13.41
C MET A 184 -24.27 -7.55 -12.27
N PRO A 185 -25.57 -7.91 -12.36
CA PRO A 185 -26.49 -7.72 -11.25
C PRO A 185 -26.07 -8.62 -10.08
N GLY A 186 -25.75 -8.01 -8.94
CA GLY A 186 -25.49 -8.70 -7.68
C GLY A 186 -26.65 -8.49 -6.70
N PRO A 187 -26.80 -9.37 -5.69
CA PRO A 187 -27.92 -9.33 -4.74
C PRO A 187 -27.95 -8.09 -3.84
N PHE A 188 -26.84 -7.34 -3.73
CA PHE A 188 -26.75 -6.17 -2.85
C PHE A 188 -26.10 -4.93 -3.48
N ASN A 189 -25.60 -5.01 -4.72
CA ASN A 189 -25.14 -3.91 -5.59
C ASN A 189 -24.75 -4.49 -6.96
N SER A 190 -24.71 -3.66 -8.01
CA SER A 190 -24.08 -4.05 -9.28
C SER A 190 -22.57 -4.22 -9.07
N SER A 191 -22.05 -5.43 -9.30
CA SER A 191 -20.60 -5.66 -9.31
C SER A 191 -20.09 -5.42 -10.73
N THR A 192 -19.12 -4.51 -10.87
CA THR A 192 -18.46 -4.27 -12.15
C THR A 192 -17.26 -5.21 -12.28
N LEU A 193 -17.31 -6.09 -13.27
CA LEU A 193 -16.16 -6.89 -13.67
C LEU A 193 -15.45 -6.21 -14.83
N CYS A 194 -14.13 -6.26 -14.79
CA CYS A 194 -13.25 -5.80 -15.84
C CYS A 194 -12.17 -6.85 -16.10
N SER A 195 -11.76 -6.97 -17.36
CA SER A 195 -10.56 -7.72 -17.74
C SER A 195 -9.66 -6.82 -18.56
N MET A 196 -8.37 -6.82 -18.24
CA MET A 196 -7.31 -6.31 -19.12
C MET A 196 -6.60 -7.50 -19.76
N PHE A 197 -6.37 -7.44 -21.09
CA PHE A 197 -5.61 -8.45 -21.84
C PHE A 197 -4.11 -8.13 -21.85
#